data_AF-A0A0K1EL52-F1
#
_entry.id   AF-A0A0K1EL52-F1
#
_cell.length_a   1.000
_cell.length_b   1.000
_cell.length_c   1.000
_cell.angle_alpha   90.00
_cell.angle_beta   90.00
_cell.angle_gamma   90.00
#
_symmetry.space_group_name_H-M   'P 1'
#
loop_
_entity.id
_entity.type
_entity.pdbx_description
1 polymer ?
#
loop_
_entity_poly.entity_id
_entity_poly.type
_entity_poly.pdbx_seq_one_letter_code
_entity_poly.pdbx_strand_id
1 'polypeptide(L)'
;MELSERRGRGPDGRGRLGSWLVAVSAVALGPTACSPEPSPPVDTACVSLSPGTAPIRRMTRFEYDRTVHDLLGDETQPARSFAPEEEVLGFNNQAAALGVTQSLAEQYMKAAEKLAAQAAQHLTRLMPGCDPTRPEADACVERWIRDFGRRAFRRPLDADEVKRFATLFDWGRDDYGGVIGVELIIQAMLQSPHFLYRVELGMPDPVAQGVVQLSHYEIASRLSYLLWSSMPDDALLDDAEAGRLGTPEEIRVAAERMLHDPRAREAVLEFHRQWLELKHVDLMTKDQKTYPAYDSALRPLWMAETEAFVEHVVFDEPGGSLTTLLTAPFSFMNAELAAFYGVSGPTGTAFERVELDPAHRAGVLTHASVLATQSKPNQSSPIHRGKFVRERLLCDLIPPPPANLPITVPEVQLGVTTRERFAQHREDTVCSGCHALMDPIGYTFEHYDGIGQWRDLDQGLPVDATGNISRTEANGSFDGAIELSTHLARSAQVRACVVSQWFRYGYGRAEKEEDQCSLDQLGDTFRRSGHSIQALLVGLTQTDAFRYRRQGGEP
;
A
#
# COMPACT_ATOMS: atom_id res chain seq x y z
N MET A 1 -29.05 -42.88 53.27
CA MET A 1 -28.46 -44.06 53.92
C MET A 1 -27.89 -44.93 52.82
N GLU A 2 -26.62 -45.26 53.00
CA GLU A 2 -25.65 -45.90 52.12
C GLU A 2 -26.03 -47.24 51.45
N LEU A 3 -25.36 -47.43 50.29
CA LEU A 3 -24.61 -48.61 49.83
C LEU A 3 -25.31 -49.87 49.27
N SER A 4 -24.65 -50.34 48.19
CA SER A 4 -24.22 -51.72 47.92
C SER A 4 -25.06 -52.60 46.98
N GLU A 5 -24.50 -52.76 45.77
CA GLU A 5 -24.19 -54.01 45.05
C GLU A 5 -25.01 -55.29 45.26
N ARG A 6 -25.37 -55.95 44.15
CA ARG A 6 -24.94 -57.34 43.87
C ARG A 6 -25.21 -57.77 42.41
N ARG A 7 -24.18 -58.36 41.80
CA ARG A 7 -24.20 -59.13 40.54
C ARG A 7 -24.86 -60.50 40.74
N GLY A 8 -25.42 -61.06 39.65
CA GLY A 8 -25.47 -62.51 39.50
C GLY A 8 -26.41 -63.07 38.42
N ARG A 9 -25.79 -63.78 37.46
CA ARG A 9 -26.30 -64.93 36.67
C ARG A 9 -27.28 -64.72 35.50
N GLY A 10 -26.80 -65.03 34.28
CA GLY A 10 -27.61 -65.69 33.23
C GLY A 10 -27.81 -67.19 33.57
N PRO A 11 -28.41 -68.04 32.69
CA PRO A 11 -28.19 -68.06 31.23
C PRO A 11 -29.41 -68.42 30.33
N ASP A 12 -29.16 -68.33 29.02
CA ASP A 12 -29.63 -69.14 27.88
C ASP A 12 -31.11 -69.50 27.66
N GLY A 13 -31.58 -69.20 26.43
CA GLY A 13 -32.76 -69.80 25.82
C GLY A 13 -32.94 -69.40 24.36
N ARG A 14 -32.45 -70.23 23.42
CA ARG A 14 -32.69 -70.12 21.98
C ARG A 14 -34.14 -70.46 21.63
N GLY A 15 -34.75 -69.74 20.69
CA GLY A 15 -36.03 -70.12 20.08
C GLY A 15 -36.28 -69.37 18.76
N ARG A 16 -36.09 -70.07 17.63
CA ARG A 16 -36.49 -69.64 16.27
C ARG A 16 -38.02 -69.61 16.16
N LEU A 17 -38.55 -68.65 15.38
CA LEU A 17 -39.75 -68.69 14.51
C LEU A 17 -39.73 -67.33 13.76
N GLY A 18 -39.80 -67.23 12.43
CA GLY A 18 -40.93 -67.66 11.60
C GLY A 18 -41.65 -66.40 11.13
N SER A 19 -41.32 -65.96 9.92
CA SER A 19 -41.70 -64.69 9.26
C SER A 19 -43.21 -64.49 9.09
N TRP A 20 -43.70 -63.26 9.33
CA TRP A 20 -44.83 -62.64 8.62
C TRP A 20 -44.54 -61.15 8.38
N LEU A 21 -44.64 -60.77 7.11
CA LEU A 21 -44.32 -59.46 6.54
C LEU A 21 -45.30 -58.36 6.97
N VAL A 22 -44.75 -57.19 7.32
CA VAL A 22 -45.38 -55.89 7.05
C VAL A 22 -44.35 -55.01 6.36
N ALA A 23 -44.64 -54.63 5.12
CA ALA A 23 -43.78 -53.79 4.30
C ALA A 23 -43.85 -52.33 4.78
N VAL A 24 -42.72 -51.81 5.25
CA VAL A 24 -42.46 -50.37 5.39
C VAL A 24 -41.23 -50.08 4.53
N SER A 25 -41.42 -49.32 3.46
CA SER A 25 -40.32 -48.84 2.62
C SER A 25 -39.55 -47.77 3.39
N ALA A 26 -38.38 -48.14 3.93
CA ALA A 26 -37.41 -47.21 4.46
C ALA A 26 -36.53 -46.71 3.30
N VAL A 27 -36.62 -45.42 2.98
CA VAL A 27 -35.63 -44.73 2.17
C VAL A 27 -34.38 -44.57 3.03
N ALA A 28 -33.30 -45.27 2.66
CA ALA A 28 -32.01 -45.13 3.31
C ALA A 28 -31.36 -43.80 2.91
N LEU A 29 -31.26 -42.87 3.86
CA LEU A 29 -30.33 -41.75 3.79
C LEU A 29 -28.91 -42.30 3.97
N GLY A 30 -28.19 -42.45 2.84
CA GLY A 30 -26.74 -42.67 2.87
C GLY A 30 -26.00 -41.39 3.28
N PRO A 31 -24.83 -41.48 3.92
CA PRO A 31 -24.03 -40.31 4.23
C PRO A 31 -23.42 -39.80 2.92
N THR A 32 -23.88 -38.64 2.44
CA THR A 32 -23.17 -37.88 1.40
C THR A 32 -21.91 -37.31 2.03
N ALA A 33 -20.81 -38.05 1.90
CA ALA A 33 -19.48 -37.52 2.10
C ALA A 33 -19.24 -36.41 1.07
N CYS A 34 -19.11 -35.16 1.53
CA CYS A 34 -18.50 -34.10 0.74
C CYS A 34 -17.09 -34.56 0.37
N SER A 35 -16.91 -34.94 -0.90
CA SER A 35 -15.57 -35.08 -1.47
C SER A 35 -15.02 -33.65 -1.64
N PRO A 36 -13.82 -33.34 -1.14
CA PRO A 36 -13.18 -32.07 -1.49
C PRO A 36 -12.99 -32.04 -3.01
N GLU A 37 -13.33 -30.93 -3.64
CA GLU A 37 -12.94 -30.68 -5.02
C GLU A 37 -11.44 -30.93 -5.17
N PRO A 38 -10.99 -31.61 -6.24
CA PRO A 38 -9.57 -31.78 -6.47
C PRO A 38 -8.94 -30.38 -6.57
N SER A 39 -7.89 -30.15 -5.77
CA SER A 39 -7.03 -29.00 -5.89
C SER A 39 -6.65 -28.81 -7.36
N PRO A 40 -6.64 -27.58 -7.90
CA PRO A 40 -6.05 -27.35 -9.20
C PRO A 40 -4.61 -27.92 -9.21
N PRO A 41 -4.14 -28.49 -10.33
CA PRO A 41 -2.80 -29.04 -10.40
C PRO A 41 -1.81 -27.94 -9.97
N VAL A 42 -0.95 -28.25 -8.99
CA VAL A 42 0.17 -27.38 -8.62
C VAL A 42 0.99 -27.20 -9.89
N ASP A 43 1.08 -25.97 -10.38
CA ASP A 43 1.85 -25.68 -11.56
C ASP A 43 3.32 -26.02 -11.27
N THR A 44 3.79 -27.09 -11.90
CA THR A 44 5.16 -27.62 -11.73
C THR A 44 6.24 -26.61 -12.15
N ALA A 45 5.85 -25.47 -12.72
CA ALA A 45 6.73 -24.36 -13.07
C ALA A 45 7.31 -23.64 -11.85
N CYS A 46 6.62 -23.61 -10.70
CA CYS A 46 7.03 -22.80 -9.53
C CYS A 46 7.86 -23.56 -8.49
N VAL A 47 8.60 -24.58 -8.93
CA VAL A 47 9.40 -25.45 -8.04
C VAL A 47 10.86 -24.99 -7.93
N SER A 48 11.34 -24.21 -8.90
CA SER A 48 12.71 -23.68 -8.90
C SER A 48 12.79 -22.25 -8.36
N LEU A 49 13.78 -22.00 -7.51
CA LEU A 49 14.08 -20.67 -6.98
C LEU A 49 14.39 -19.68 -8.11
N SER A 50 13.49 -18.72 -8.33
CA SER A 50 13.64 -17.70 -9.38
C SER A 50 13.25 -16.32 -8.85
N PRO A 51 14.11 -15.67 -8.03
CA PRO A 51 13.84 -14.31 -7.64
C PRO A 51 13.95 -13.37 -8.84
N GLY A 52 13.03 -12.42 -8.93
CA GLY A 52 13.15 -11.32 -9.88
C GLY A 52 14.30 -10.37 -9.54
N THR A 53 14.42 -9.28 -10.29
CA THR A 53 15.50 -8.30 -10.09
C THR A 53 15.39 -7.58 -8.73
N ALA A 54 16.52 -7.25 -8.12
CA ALA A 54 16.59 -6.45 -6.90
C ALA A 54 17.42 -5.18 -7.19
N PRO A 55 16.81 -4.14 -7.77
CA PRO A 55 17.50 -2.88 -8.09
C PRO A 55 17.84 -2.11 -6.81
N ILE A 56 18.88 -1.27 -6.86
CA ILE A 56 19.22 -0.42 -5.71
C ILE A 56 18.17 0.68 -5.58
N ARG A 57 17.46 0.72 -4.45
CA ARG A 57 16.37 1.67 -4.20
C ARG A 57 16.83 2.79 -3.26
N ARG A 58 16.77 4.03 -3.74
CA ARG A 58 16.88 5.22 -2.88
C ARG A 58 15.63 5.34 -2.00
N MET A 59 15.77 5.87 -0.79
CA MET A 59 14.60 6.24 0.01
C MET A 59 13.82 7.37 -0.69
N THR A 60 12.49 7.26 -0.75
CA THR A 60 11.62 8.36 -1.17
C THR A 60 11.66 9.50 -0.14
N ARG A 61 11.11 10.68 -0.47
CA ARG A 61 10.92 11.79 0.49
C ARG A 61 10.16 11.33 1.73
N PHE A 62 9.10 10.54 1.54
CA PHE A 62 8.32 9.97 2.63
C PHE A 62 9.14 9.04 3.52
N GLU A 63 9.89 8.12 2.92
CA GLU A 63 10.75 7.19 3.65
C GLU A 63 11.91 7.92 4.36
N TYR A 64 12.47 8.97 3.73
CA TYR A 64 13.52 9.80 4.32
C TYR A 64 13.05 10.52 5.57
N ASP A 65 11.93 11.25 5.49
CA ASP A 65 11.40 12.00 6.64
C ASP A 65 11.03 11.07 7.80
N ARG A 66 10.45 9.89 7.51
CA ARG A 66 10.15 8.88 8.55
C ARG A 66 11.41 8.26 9.15
N THR A 67 12.40 7.93 8.32
CA THR A 67 13.68 7.38 8.79
C THR A 67 14.42 8.39 9.66
N VAL A 68 14.44 9.66 9.27
CA VAL A 68 15.06 10.75 10.04
C VAL A 68 14.30 11.01 11.34
N HIS A 69 12.97 10.97 11.33
CA HIS A 69 12.15 11.03 12.53
C HIS A 69 12.51 9.89 13.50
N ASP A 70 12.55 8.65 13.05
CA ASP A 70 12.83 7.51 13.93
C ASP A 70 14.29 7.50 14.41
N LEU A 71 15.22 7.98 13.57
CA LEU A 71 16.66 8.01 13.89
C LEU A 71 17.01 9.15 14.87
N LEU A 72 16.49 10.35 14.64
CA LEU A 72 16.88 11.60 15.32
C LEU A 72 15.78 12.22 16.20
N GLY A 73 14.53 11.83 16.03
CA GLY A 73 13.37 12.49 16.63
C GLY A 73 13.02 13.82 15.97
N ASP A 74 13.38 14.01 14.70
CA ASP A 74 13.06 15.23 13.94
C ASP A 74 11.63 15.16 13.36
N GLU A 75 10.87 16.23 13.54
CA GLU A 75 9.50 16.36 13.02
C GLU A 75 9.38 17.41 11.91
N THR A 76 10.51 17.95 11.42
CA THR A 76 10.51 19.12 10.51
C THR A 76 10.27 18.79 9.05
N GLN A 77 10.31 17.49 8.70
CA GLN A 77 10.03 16.96 7.35
C GLN A 77 10.83 17.66 6.23
N PRO A 78 12.17 17.67 6.31
CA PRO A 78 13.03 18.39 5.38
C PRO A 78 12.85 17.92 3.92
N ALA A 79 12.46 16.67 3.70
CA ALA A 79 12.35 16.11 2.36
C ALA A 79 11.20 16.72 1.55
N ARG A 80 10.24 17.42 2.17
CA ARG A 80 9.23 18.22 1.46
C ARG A 80 9.85 19.26 0.50
N SER A 81 11.06 19.72 0.79
CA SER A 81 11.79 20.68 -0.05
C SER A 81 12.56 20.02 -1.20
N PHE A 82 12.65 18.69 -1.20
CA PHE A 82 13.40 17.97 -2.22
C PHE A 82 12.65 17.96 -3.55
N ALA A 83 13.39 17.81 -4.64
CA ALA A 83 12.80 17.55 -5.94
C ALA A 83 11.86 16.32 -5.84
N PRO A 84 10.61 16.42 -6.33
CA PRO A 84 9.67 15.31 -6.27
C PRO A 84 10.15 14.15 -7.15
N GLU A 85 9.91 12.93 -6.68
CA GLU A 85 10.13 11.73 -7.48
C GLU A 85 9.18 11.68 -8.68
N GLU A 86 9.66 11.10 -9.78
CA GLU A 86 8.81 10.73 -10.89
C GLU A 86 7.96 9.51 -10.54
N GLU A 87 6.73 9.47 -11.05
CA GLU A 87 5.85 8.32 -10.87
C GLU A 87 5.90 7.40 -12.07
N VAL A 88 6.13 6.12 -11.80
CA VAL A 88 6.07 5.05 -12.79
C VAL A 88 5.00 4.07 -12.33
N LEU A 89 4.06 3.74 -13.23
CA LEU A 89 2.89 2.91 -12.91
C LEU A 89 2.06 3.46 -11.73
N GLY A 90 2.13 4.78 -11.48
CA GLY A 90 1.46 5.48 -10.38
C GLY A 90 2.12 5.37 -9.01
N PHE A 91 3.35 4.86 -8.96
CA PHE A 91 4.12 4.86 -7.72
C PHE A 91 5.39 5.69 -7.86
N ASN A 92 5.69 6.46 -6.83
CA ASN A 92 6.84 7.35 -6.76
C ASN A 92 8.08 6.67 -6.15
N ASN A 93 8.00 5.36 -5.88
CA ASN A 93 9.00 4.58 -5.17
C ASN A 93 9.68 3.53 -6.06
N GLN A 94 9.56 3.70 -7.38
CA GLN A 94 10.06 2.80 -8.41
C GLN A 94 11.55 3.05 -8.64
N ALA A 95 12.42 2.09 -8.34
CA ALA A 95 13.87 2.27 -8.30
C ALA A 95 14.45 2.89 -9.60
N ALA A 96 13.92 2.50 -10.76
CA ALA A 96 14.33 3.03 -12.06
C ALA A 96 14.11 4.54 -12.23
N ALA A 97 13.22 5.15 -11.45
CA ALA A 97 12.89 6.57 -11.46
C ALA A 97 13.54 7.36 -10.31
N LEU A 98 14.33 6.70 -9.45
CA LEU A 98 14.90 7.31 -8.24
C LEU A 98 16.34 7.81 -8.41
N GLY A 99 16.70 8.25 -9.61
CA GLY A 99 18.00 8.85 -9.89
C GLY A 99 18.29 10.09 -9.05
N VAL A 100 19.58 10.36 -8.81
CA VAL A 100 20.04 11.55 -8.08
C VAL A 100 20.61 12.58 -9.03
N THR A 101 19.98 13.76 -9.08
CA THR A 101 20.51 14.93 -9.78
C THR A 101 21.46 15.70 -8.87
N GLN A 102 22.29 16.58 -9.45
CA GLN A 102 23.14 17.48 -8.66
C GLN A 102 22.32 18.32 -7.66
N SER A 103 21.16 18.83 -8.08
CA SER A 103 20.29 19.62 -7.21
C SER A 103 19.77 18.79 -6.03
N LEU A 104 19.43 17.52 -6.24
CA LEU A 104 18.98 16.63 -5.16
C LEU A 104 20.13 16.29 -4.20
N ALA A 105 21.35 16.09 -4.70
CA ALA A 105 22.52 15.88 -3.85
C ALA A 105 22.79 17.09 -2.94
N GLU A 106 22.70 18.31 -3.47
CA GLU A 106 22.82 19.55 -2.68
C GLU A 106 21.70 19.69 -1.63
N GLN A 107 20.48 19.25 -1.95
CA GLN A 107 19.36 19.23 -1.00
C GLN A 107 19.60 18.24 0.15
N TYR A 108 20.12 17.05 -0.13
CA TYR A 108 20.52 16.10 0.91
C TYR A 108 21.62 16.65 1.82
N MET A 109 22.63 17.31 1.25
CA MET A 109 23.70 17.95 2.02
C MET A 109 23.14 19.00 2.98
N LYS A 110 22.31 19.93 2.48
CA LYS A 110 21.68 20.98 3.30
C LYS A 110 20.76 20.41 4.37
N ALA A 111 20.00 19.35 4.05
CA ALA A 111 19.16 18.67 5.03
C ALA A 111 20.01 18.01 6.12
N ALA A 112 21.09 17.31 5.74
CA ALA A 112 22.00 16.66 6.68
C ALA A 112 22.68 17.66 7.63
N GLU A 113 23.14 18.81 7.12
CA GLU A 113 23.68 19.92 7.93
C GLU A 113 22.65 20.40 8.96
N LYS A 114 21.44 20.72 8.50
CA LYS A 114 20.38 21.25 9.37
C LYS A 114 19.97 20.22 10.42
N LEU A 115 19.75 18.97 10.03
CA LEU A 115 19.36 17.88 10.91
C LEU A 115 20.44 17.58 11.95
N ALA A 116 21.72 17.58 11.54
CA ALA A 116 22.83 17.36 12.46
C ALA A 116 22.93 18.48 13.50
N ALA A 117 22.84 19.74 13.07
CA ALA A 117 22.87 20.90 13.96
C ALA A 117 21.68 20.92 14.94
N GLN A 118 20.50 20.47 14.50
CA GLN A 118 19.33 20.33 15.37
C GLN A 118 19.50 19.17 16.37
N ALA A 119 19.94 18.01 15.92
CA ALA A 119 20.17 16.84 16.76
C ALA A 119 21.23 17.12 17.84
N ALA A 120 22.29 17.88 17.50
CA ALA A 120 23.34 18.29 18.42
C ALA A 120 22.86 19.22 19.55
N GLN A 121 21.69 19.86 19.43
CA GLN A 121 21.08 20.63 20.54
C GLN A 121 20.48 19.73 21.63
N HIS A 122 20.33 18.42 21.34
CA HIS A 122 19.67 17.46 22.20
C HIS A 122 20.58 16.24 22.51
N LEU A 123 21.88 16.46 22.69
CA LEU A 123 22.89 15.40 22.90
C LEU A 123 22.54 14.43 24.04
N THR A 124 21.94 14.89 25.14
CA THR A 124 21.56 13.98 26.23
C THR A 124 20.57 12.90 25.80
N ARG A 125 19.68 13.21 24.84
CA ARG A 125 18.75 12.24 24.26
C ARG A 125 19.44 11.38 23.20
N LEU A 126 20.26 12.00 22.36
CA LEU A 126 20.92 11.34 21.23
C LEU A 126 22.04 10.38 21.66
N MET A 127 22.75 10.74 22.74
CA MET A 127 23.93 10.05 23.27
C MET A 127 23.80 9.82 24.79
N PRO A 128 22.83 9.03 25.28
CA PRO A 128 22.62 8.87 26.71
C PRO A 128 23.88 8.35 27.42
N GLY A 129 24.37 9.10 28.41
CA GLY A 129 25.56 8.72 29.18
C GLY A 129 26.92 8.98 28.49
N CYS A 130 26.94 9.70 27.36
CA CYS A 130 28.17 10.16 26.72
C CYS A 130 28.19 11.69 26.63
N ASP A 131 29.25 12.30 27.16
CA ASP A 131 29.49 13.74 27.07
C ASP A 131 30.66 13.96 26.10
N PRO A 132 30.39 14.34 24.83
CA PRO A 132 31.43 14.47 23.81
C PRO A 132 32.38 15.65 24.08
N THR A 133 32.07 16.52 25.06
CA THR A 133 32.92 17.66 25.43
C THR A 133 34.06 17.28 26.37
N ARG A 134 34.06 16.05 26.89
CA ARG A 134 35.10 15.55 27.80
C ARG A 134 36.35 15.10 27.03
N PRO A 135 37.55 15.28 27.60
CA PRO A 135 38.78 14.76 27.00
C PRO A 135 38.76 13.24 26.81
N GLU A 136 38.12 12.49 27.72
CA GLU A 136 38.04 11.03 27.68
C GLU A 136 36.83 10.50 26.87
N ALA A 137 36.22 11.32 26.01
CA ALA A 137 34.99 10.99 25.30
C ALA A 137 35.16 9.89 24.21
N ASP A 138 36.37 9.63 23.73
CA ASP A 138 36.64 8.76 22.58
C ASP A 138 35.93 7.41 22.67
N ALA A 139 36.04 6.74 23.81
CA ALA A 139 35.45 5.42 24.00
C ALA A 139 33.91 5.46 24.03
N CYS A 140 33.29 6.53 24.55
CA CYS A 140 31.84 6.65 24.55
C CYS A 140 31.30 7.07 23.18
N VAL A 141 32.01 7.95 22.47
CA VAL A 141 31.69 8.36 21.10
C VAL A 141 31.83 7.18 20.15
N GLU A 142 32.86 6.35 20.27
CA GLU A 142 33.02 5.17 19.42
C GLU A 142 31.87 4.16 19.61
N ARG A 143 31.42 3.93 20.85
CA ARG A 143 30.22 3.12 21.11
C ARG A 143 28.98 3.74 20.47
N TRP A 144 28.80 5.04 20.64
CA TRP A 144 27.69 5.74 20.01
C TRP A 144 27.73 5.68 18.48
N ILE A 145 28.90 5.80 17.85
CA ILE A 145 29.07 5.64 16.39
C ILE A 145 28.57 4.25 15.95
N ARG A 146 28.87 3.20 16.72
CA ARG A 146 28.41 1.83 16.42
C ARG A 146 26.89 1.73 16.55
N ASP A 147 26.32 2.23 17.64
CA ASP A 147 24.88 2.14 17.90
C ASP A 147 24.06 2.99 16.91
N PHE A 148 24.47 4.25 16.73
CA PHE A 148 23.83 5.18 15.79
C PHE A 148 24.00 4.71 14.35
N GLY A 149 25.20 4.28 13.97
CA GLY A 149 25.49 3.74 12.65
C GLY A 149 24.72 2.46 12.36
N ARG A 150 24.57 1.56 13.35
CA ARG A 150 23.77 0.32 13.22
C ARG A 150 22.34 0.61 12.79
N ARG A 151 21.75 1.66 13.35
CA ARG A 151 20.40 2.14 13.02
C ARG A 151 20.39 2.86 11.67
N ALA A 152 21.30 3.82 11.45
CA ALA A 152 21.35 4.63 10.23
C ALA A 152 21.63 3.80 8.97
N PHE A 153 22.54 2.83 9.04
CA PHE A 153 22.91 1.97 7.91
C PHE A 153 22.17 0.64 7.93
N ARG A 154 21.37 0.38 8.96
CA ARG A 154 20.51 -0.81 9.12
C ARG A 154 21.28 -2.12 9.16
N ARG A 155 22.56 -2.04 9.53
CA ARG A 155 23.51 -3.14 9.74
C ARG A 155 24.65 -2.67 10.64
N PRO A 156 25.37 -3.57 11.32
CA PRO A 156 26.61 -3.21 12.00
C PRO A 156 27.60 -2.54 11.05
N LEU A 157 28.28 -1.52 11.55
CA LEU A 157 29.39 -0.88 10.85
C LEU A 157 30.61 -1.81 10.89
N ASP A 158 31.35 -1.84 9.79
CA ASP A 158 32.67 -2.47 9.78
C ASP A 158 33.70 -1.64 10.56
N ALA A 159 34.85 -2.24 10.87
CA ALA A 159 35.88 -1.58 11.67
C ALA A 159 36.46 -0.32 10.99
N ASP A 160 36.52 -0.31 9.65
CA ASP A 160 37.04 0.82 8.89
C ASP A 160 36.03 1.97 8.85
N GLU A 161 34.73 1.67 8.75
CA GLU A 161 33.64 2.64 8.90
C GLU A 161 33.69 3.33 10.25
N VAL A 162 33.76 2.55 11.35
CA VAL A 162 33.86 3.14 12.70
C VAL A 162 35.10 4.01 12.83
N LYS A 163 36.25 3.55 12.32
CA LYS A 163 37.50 4.32 12.35
C LYS A 163 37.39 5.63 11.55
N ARG A 164 36.74 5.61 10.39
CA ARG A 164 36.51 6.82 9.57
C ARG A 164 35.68 7.86 10.34
N PHE A 165 34.60 7.44 10.98
CA PHE A 165 33.76 8.35 11.77
C PHE A 165 34.46 8.85 13.04
N ALA A 166 35.24 8.01 13.72
CA ALA A 166 36.05 8.42 14.87
C ALA A 166 37.10 9.48 14.46
N THR A 167 37.75 9.28 13.30
CA THR A 167 38.70 10.26 12.76
C THR A 167 38.01 11.59 12.41
N LEU A 168 36.79 11.56 11.89
CA LEU A 168 35.99 12.75 11.62
C LEU A 168 35.59 13.49 12.90
N PHE A 169 35.25 12.73 13.95
CA PHE A 169 34.99 13.31 15.27
C PHE A 169 36.22 14.02 15.82
N ASP A 170 37.39 13.38 15.78
CA ASP A 170 38.64 13.98 16.25
C ASP A 170 38.93 15.29 15.52
N TRP A 171 38.80 15.30 14.20
CA TRP A 171 38.98 16.50 13.38
C TRP A 171 38.02 17.64 13.80
N GLY A 172 36.73 17.35 13.94
CA GLY A 172 35.75 18.35 14.39
C GLY A 172 35.96 18.80 15.83
N ARG A 173 36.35 17.89 16.72
CA ARG A 173 36.60 18.16 18.12
C ARG A 173 37.81 19.08 18.31
N ASP A 174 38.91 18.78 17.63
CA ASP A 174 40.19 19.47 17.84
C ASP A 174 40.12 20.95 17.39
N ASP A 175 39.39 21.23 16.30
CA ASP A 175 39.27 22.58 15.75
C ASP A 175 38.04 23.35 16.27
N TYR A 176 36.94 22.66 16.62
CA TYR A 176 35.63 23.30 16.88
C TYR A 176 34.88 22.78 18.11
N GLY A 177 35.43 21.80 18.84
CA GLY A 177 34.84 21.22 20.04
C GLY A 177 33.97 19.99 19.76
N GLY A 178 33.83 19.12 20.79
CA GLY A 178 33.24 17.79 20.61
C GLY A 178 31.78 17.75 20.13
N VAL A 179 31.01 18.81 20.37
CA VAL A 179 29.64 18.92 19.82
C VAL A 179 29.67 18.97 18.28
N ILE A 180 30.58 19.77 17.71
CA ILE A 180 30.76 19.85 16.25
C ILE A 180 31.32 18.53 15.70
N GLY A 181 32.20 17.85 16.44
CA GLY A 181 32.65 16.51 16.08
C GLY A 181 31.47 15.53 15.89
N VAL A 182 30.48 15.56 16.78
CA VAL A 182 29.26 14.74 16.65
C VAL A 182 28.38 15.19 15.49
N GLU A 183 28.20 16.50 15.31
CA GLU A 183 27.45 17.08 14.19
C GLU A 183 27.98 16.58 12.84
N LEU A 184 29.30 16.60 12.66
CA LEU A 184 29.95 16.13 11.43
C LEU A 184 29.74 14.63 11.18
N ILE A 185 29.72 13.79 12.23
CA ILE A 185 29.41 12.36 12.08
C ILE A 185 27.98 12.19 11.55
N ILE A 186 27.00 12.87 12.16
CA ILE A 186 25.59 12.78 11.74
C ILE A 186 25.47 13.25 10.29
N GLN A 187 26.04 14.41 9.97
CA GLN A 187 26.05 14.96 8.63
C GLN A 187 26.65 13.98 7.60
N ALA A 188 27.78 13.34 7.93
CA ALA A 188 28.43 12.37 7.05
C ALA A 188 27.59 11.09 6.88
N MET A 189 26.99 10.56 7.95
CA MET A 189 26.15 9.38 7.87
C MET A 189 24.87 9.62 7.06
N LEU A 190 24.19 10.75 7.25
CA LEU A 190 22.96 11.09 6.52
C LEU A 190 23.17 11.32 5.01
N GLN A 191 24.41 11.58 4.59
CA GLN A 191 24.78 11.72 3.17
C GLN A 191 25.36 10.43 2.57
N SER A 192 25.62 9.41 3.39
CA SER A 192 26.17 8.15 2.94
C SER A 192 25.19 7.42 2.01
N PRO A 193 25.66 6.75 0.95
CA PRO A 193 24.84 5.83 0.18
C PRO A 193 24.21 4.73 1.05
N HIS A 194 24.88 4.31 2.13
CA HIS A 194 24.31 3.33 3.06
C HIS A 194 23.12 3.85 3.85
N PHE A 195 22.97 5.18 3.99
CA PHE A 195 21.78 5.81 4.56
C PHE A 195 20.73 6.11 3.49
N LEU A 196 21.13 6.75 2.39
CA LEU A 196 20.21 7.22 1.34
C LEU A 196 19.58 6.10 0.52
N TYR A 197 20.24 4.94 0.44
CA TYR A 197 19.79 3.78 -0.33
C TYR A 197 19.58 2.55 0.56
N ARG A 198 18.62 1.73 0.15
CA ARG A 198 18.42 0.36 0.62
C ARG A 198 19.36 -0.54 -0.16
N VAL A 199 20.59 -0.63 0.32
CA VAL A 199 21.64 -1.44 -0.31
C VAL A 199 21.44 -2.89 0.07
N GLU A 200 21.16 -3.71 -0.93
CA GLU A 200 21.04 -5.16 -0.81
C GLU A 200 22.12 -5.74 -1.72
N LEU A 201 23.08 -6.47 -1.17
CA LEU A 201 24.16 -7.17 -1.86
C LEU A 201 23.92 -8.68 -1.85
N GLY A 202 23.32 -9.19 -0.77
CA GLY A 202 23.18 -10.62 -0.51
C GLY A 202 24.43 -11.26 0.08
N MET A 203 24.26 -12.47 0.60
CA MET A 203 25.33 -13.31 1.12
C MET A 203 26.30 -13.71 0.00
N PRO A 204 27.61 -13.85 0.30
CA PRO A 204 28.63 -14.10 -0.72
C PRO A 204 28.46 -15.44 -1.43
N ASP A 205 27.91 -16.45 -0.74
CA ASP A 205 27.76 -17.80 -1.24
C ASP A 205 26.41 -17.98 -1.97
N PRO A 206 26.41 -18.33 -3.27
CA PRO A 206 25.18 -18.61 -4.00
C PRO A 206 24.45 -19.85 -3.47
N VAL A 207 23.13 -19.77 -3.36
CA VAL A 207 22.25 -20.89 -2.99
C VAL A 207 21.73 -21.66 -4.20
N ALA A 208 21.76 -21.02 -5.37
CA ALA A 208 21.48 -21.62 -6.67
C ALA A 208 22.28 -20.87 -7.75
N GLN A 209 22.19 -21.33 -9.01
CA GLN A 209 22.94 -20.73 -10.12
C GLN A 209 22.60 -19.24 -10.28
N GLY A 210 23.57 -18.37 -9.92
CA GLY A 210 23.41 -16.92 -10.00
C GLY A 210 22.36 -16.36 -9.04
N VAL A 211 22.04 -17.06 -7.94
CA VAL A 211 21.09 -16.59 -6.92
C VAL A 211 21.75 -16.64 -5.55
N VAL A 212 21.69 -15.53 -4.82
CA VAL A 212 22.18 -15.39 -3.45
C VAL A 212 21.02 -15.13 -2.50
N GLN A 213 21.14 -15.62 -1.28
CA GLN A 213 20.22 -15.29 -0.19
C GLN A 213 20.57 -13.91 0.37
N LEU A 214 19.57 -13.15 0.79
CA LEU A 214 19.81 -11.91 1.54
C LEU A 214 20.24 -12.19 2.97
N SER A 215 21.12 -11.34 3.47
CA SER A 215 21.50 -11.33 4.89
C SER A 215 20.31 -10.97 5.77
N HIS A 216 20.36 -11.37 7.03
CA HIS A 216 19.28 -11.08 7.98
C HIS A 216 19.02 -9.57 8.16
N TYR A 217 20.05 -8.73 8.05
CA TYR A 217 19.91 -7.27 8.11
C TYR A 217 19.21 -6.70 6.87
N GLU A 218 19.48 -7.25 5.69
CA GLU A 218 18.76 -6.88 4.46
C GLU A 218 17.29 -7.31 4.54
N ILE A 219 16.99 -8.48 5.11
CA ILE A 219 15.61 -8.93 5.38
C ILE A 219 14.91 -8.00 6.38
N ALA A 220 15.58 -7.63 7.47
CA ALA A 220 15.06 -6.65 8.44
C ALA A 220 14.73 -5.32 7.77
N SER A 221 15.64 -4.81 6.92
CA SER A 221 15.40 -3.59 6.15
C SER A 221 14.24 -3.75 5.15
N ARG A 222 14.08 -4.89 4.48
CA ARG A 222 12.93 -5.11 3.60
C ARG A 222 11.62 -5.10 4.35
N LEU A 223 11.57 -5.77 5.50
CA LEU A 223 10.40 -5.78 6.39
C LEU A 223 10.04 -4.35 6.83
N SER A 224 11.01 -3.59 7.34
CA SER A 224 10.77 -2.26 7.89
C SER A 224 10.29 -1.26 6.85
N TYR A 225 10.87 -1.24 5.64
CA TYR A 225 10.43 -0.30 4.60
C TYR A 225 9.14 -0.75 3.91
N LEU A 226 8.85 -2.05 3.85
CA LEU A 226 7.56 -2.52 3.34
C LEU A 226 6.43 -2.17 4.32
N LEU A 227 6.63 -2.42 5.61
CA LEU A 227 5.56 -2.40 6.60
C LEU A 227 5.49 -1.11 7.40
N TRP A 228 6.57 -0.35 7.55
CA TRP A 228 6.61 0.91 8.32
C TRP A 228 7.12 2.12 7.53
N SER A 229 7.59 1.92 6.29
CA SER A 229 8.24 2.95 5.46
C SER A 229 9.35 3.70 6.20
N SER A 230 10.10 2.99 7.04
CA SER A 230 11.18 3.54 7.88
C SER A 230 12.22 2.45 8.20
N MET A 231 13.27 2.81 8.94
CA MET A 231 14.30 1.89 9.41
C MET A 231 13.74 0.82 10.38
N PRO A 232 14.41 -0.34 10.50
CA PRO A 232 14.11 -1.35 11.51
C PRO A 232 14.18 -0.78 12.94
N ASP A 233 13.34 -1.28 13.84
CA ASP A 233 13.52 -1.05 15.27
C ASP A 233 14.64 -1.93 15.83
N ASP A 234 15.12 -1.61 17.04
CA ASP A 234 16.23 -2.33 17.66
C ASP A 234 15.90 -3.83 17.83
N ALA A 235 14.66 -4.18 18.15
CA ALA A 235 14.22 -5.57 18.25
C ALA A 235 14.40 -6.35 16.93
N LEU A 236 14.02 -5.74 15.78
CA LEU A 236 14.20 -6.39 14.48
C LEU A 236 15.67 -6.47 14.05
N LEU A 237 16.49 -5.49 14.43
CA LEU A 237 17.94 -5.55 14.22
C LEU A 237 18.60 -6.62 15.10
N ASP A 238 18.11 -6.82 16.32
CA ASP A 238 18.57 -7.87 17.25
C ASP A 238 18.16 -9.26 16.76
N ASP A 239 16.97 -9.39 16.17
CA ASP A 239 16.56 -10.61 15.46
C ASP A 239 17.48 -10.90 14.28
N ALA A 240 17.85 -9.87 13.51
CA ALA A 240 18.78 -10.01 12.41
C ALA A 240 20.17 -10.46 12.87
N GLU A 241 20.68 -9.85 13.94
CA GLU A 241 21.98 -10.19 14.53
C GLU A 241 22.05 -11.64 15.02
N ALA A 242 20.96 -12.12 15.63
CA ALA A 242 20.88 -13.49 16.12
C ALA A 242 20.48 -14.52 15.05
N GLY A 243 20.32 -14.12 13.80
CA GLY A 243 19.96 -14.99 12.69
C GLY A 243 18.50 -15.47 12.69
N ARG A 244 17.60 -14.82 13.42
CA ARG A 244 16.17 -15.17 13.57
C ARG A 244 15.29 -14.62 12.45
N LEU A 245 15.85 -14.42 11.27
CA LEU A 245 15.15 -13.98 10.05
C LEU A 245 15.59 -14.83 8.85
N GLY A 246 15.91 -16.11 9.08
CA GLY A 246 16.46 -17.02 8.07
C GLY A 246 15.39 -17.82 7.34
N THR A 247 14.26 -18.06 8.00
CA THR A 247 13.18 -18.92 7.51
C THR A 247 11.91 -18.14 7.16
N PRO A 248 11.04 -18.67 6.28
CA PRO A 248 9.75 -18.04 5.99
C PRO A 248 8.90 -17.79 7.24
N GLU A 249 8.90 -18.75 8.17
CA GLU A 249 8.10 -18.69 9.41
C GLU A 249 8.57 -17.58 10.35
N GLU A 250 9.89 -17.43 10.53
CA GLU A 250 10.46 -16.32 11.31
C GLU A 250 10.11 -14.96 10.71
N ILE A 251 10.23 -14.82 9.39
CA ILE A 251 9.86 -13.61 8.65
C ILE A 251 8.36 -13.32 8.80
N ARG A 252 7.51 -14.35 8.72
CA ARG A 252 6.05 -14.23 8.90
C ARG A 252 5.71 -13.68 10.29
N VAL A 253 6.30 -14.25 11.35
CA VAL A 253 6.10 -13.80 12.73
C VAL A 253 6.55 -12.35 12.91
N ALA A 254 7.71 -11.97 12.36
CA ALA A 254 8.17 -10.59 12.40
C ALA A 254 7.23 -9.64 11.64
N ALA A 255 6.76 -10.01 10.45
CA ALA A 255 5.83 -9.22 9.65
C ALA A 255 4.48 -9.02 10.37
N GLU A 256 3.94 -10.08 10.97
CA GLU A 256 2.69 -10.01 11.74
C GLU A 256 2.83 -9.11 12.97
N ARG A 257 3.93 -9.22 13.72
CA ARG A 257 4.23 -8.29 14.83
C ARG A 257 4.21 -6.84 14.33
N MET A 258 4.88 -6.58 13.21
CA MET A 258 5.02 -5.24 12.66
C MET A 258 3.70 -4.66 12.15
N LEU A 259 2.80 -5.49 11.62
CA LEU A 259 1.46 -5.05 11.20
C LEU A 259 0.55 -4.64 12.38
N HIS A 260 0.83 -5.11 13.60
CA HIS A 260 0.12 -4.67 14.81
C HIS A 260 0.66 -3.35 15.37
N ASP A 261 1.81 -2.86 14.89
CA ASP A 261 2.39 -1.59 15.32
C ASP A 261 1.70 -0.41 14.61
N PRO A 262 1.39 0.71 15.30
CA PRO A 262 0.76 1.88 14.70
C PRO A 262 1.48 2.43 13.46
N ARG A 263 2.80 2.24 13.33
CA ARG A 263 3.56 2.66 12.15
C ARG A 263 3.09 1.99 10.86
N ALA A 264 2.47 0.81 10.95
CA ALA A 264 1.95 0.10 9.78
C ALA A 264 0.77 0.80 9.10
N ARG A 265 -0.04 1.52 9.88
CA ARG A 265 -1.20 2.27 9.36
C ARG A 265 -0.75 3.30 8.34
N GLU A 266 0.26 4.10 8.69
CA GLU A 266 0.78 5.15 7.82
C GLU A 266 1.49 4.62 6.57
N ALA A 267 2.18 3.46 6.64
CA ALA A 267 2.77 2.82 5.46
C ALA A 267 1.71 2.30 4.48
N VAL A 268 0.60 1.76 4.99
CA VAL A 268 -0.54 1.33 4.19
C VAL A 268 -1.28 2.53 3.58
N LEU A 269 -1.43 3.61 4.32
CA LEU A 269 -2.02 4.84 3.80
C LEU A 269 -1.20 5.40 2.64
N GLU A 270 0.13 5.40 2.72
CA GLU A 270 0.98 5.88 1.62
C GLU A 270 0.75 5.10 0.32
N PHE A 271 0.61 3.77 0.38
CA PHE A 271 0.22 2.99 -0.79
C PHE A 271 -1.11 3.48 -1.38
N HIS A 272 -2.14 3.65 -0.53
CA HIS A 272 -3.47 4.03 -0.99
C HIS A 272 -3.53 5.48 -1.50
N ARG A 273 -2.75 6.40 -0.92
CA ARG A 273 -2.60 7.78 -1.44
C ARG A 273 -2.09 7.77 -2.87
N GLN A 274 -1.12 6.91 -3.18
CA GLN A 274 -0.57 6.78 -4.53
C GLN A 274 -1.52 6.01 -5.46
N TRP A 275 -2.04 4.86 -5.02
CA TRP A 275 -2.93 4.02 -5.83
C TRP A 275 -4.25 4.72 -6.22
N LEU A 276 -4.80 5.54 -5.32
CA LEU A 276 -6.01 6.33 -5.53
C LEU A 276 -5.73 7.74 -6.09
N GLU A 277 -4.47 8.07 -6.35
CA GLU A 277 -4.00 9.35 -6.89
C GLU A 277 -4.37 10.59 -6.04
N LEU A 278 -4.44 10.42 -4.72
CA LEU A 278 -4.93 11.43 -3.78
C LEU A 278 -4.03 12.67 -3.69
N LYS A 279 -2.76 12.58 -4.10
CA LYS A 279 -1.87 13.76 -4.23
C LYS A 279 -2.47 14.88 -5.08
N HIS A 280 -3.38 14.55 -6.00
CA HIS A 280 -4.02 15.54 -6.86
C HIS A 280 -5.08 16.37 -6.13
N VAL A 281 -5.52 15.95 -4.93
CA VAL A 281 -6.46 16.70 -4.10
C VAL A 281 -5.88 18.08 -3.76
N ASP A 282 -4.59 18.18 -3.46
CA ASP A 282 -3.96 19.47 -3.14
C ASP A 282 -3.76 20.37 -4.36
N LEU A 283 -3.62 19.77 -5.54
CA LEU A 283 -3.27 20.45 -6.79
C LEU A 283 -4.49 20.84 -7.63
N MET A 284 -5.64 20.21 -7.42
CA MET A 284 -6.82 20.45 -8.24
C MET A 284 -7.42 21.84 -7.99
N THR A 285 -8.08 22.39 -8.99
CA THR A 285 -8.91 23.59 -8.87
C THR A 285 -10.33 23.29 -9.28
N LYS A 286 -11.30 24.00 -8.71
CA LYS A 286 -12.72 23.91 -9.06
C LYS A 286 -13.28 25.30 -9.25
N ASP A 287 -14.10 25.45 -10.28
CA ASP A 287 -14.79 26.70 -10.56
C ASP A 287 -15.93 26.90 -9.55
N GLN A 288 -15.79 27.90 -8.69
CA GLN A 288 -16.75 28.20 -7.64
C GLN A 288 -18.11 28.65 -8.19
N LYS A 289 -18.17 29.13 -9.45
CA LYS A 289 -19.46 29.44 -10.09
C LYS A 289 -20.24 28.17 -10.41
N THR A 290 -19.54 27.15 -10.91
CA THR A 290 -20.12 25.83 -11.21
C THR A 290 -20.39 25.04 -9.93
N TYR A 291 -19.50 25.13 -8.94
CA TYR A 291 -19.56 24.38 -7.69
C TYR A 291 -19.57 25.33 -6.48
N PRO A 292 -20.71 25.96 -6.15
CA PRO A 292 -20.79 26.90 -5.01
C PRO A 292 -20.50 26.26 -3.66
N ALA A 293 -20.74 24.95 -3.53
CA ALA A 293 -20.45 24.18 -2.32
C ALA A 293 -18.96 23.86 -2.14
N TYR A 294 -18.12 24.12 -3.14
CA TYR A 294 -16.69 23.86 -3.05
C TYR A 294 -15.96 25.00 -2.33
N ASP A 295 -15.22 24.63 -1.28
CA ASP A 295 -14.18 25.43 -0.65
C ASP A 295 -12.86 24.63 -0.66
N SER A 296 -11.73 25.30 -0.83
CA SER A 296 -10.41 24.71 -0.64
C SER A 296 -10.20 24.05 0.73
N ALA A 297 -10.93 24.48 1.77
CA ALA A 297 -10.92 23.89 3.10
C ALA A 297 -11.45 22.44 3.12
N LEU A 298 -12.22 22.01 2.11
CA LEU A 298 -12.71 20.64 1.99
C LEU A 298 -11.60 19.64 1.64
N ARG A 299 -10.51 20.08 1.00
CA ARG A 299 -9.41 19.19 0.57
C ARG A 299 -8.81 18.36 1.70
N PRO A 300 -8.36 18.96 2.83
CA PRO A 300 -7.87 18.17 3.96
C PRO A 300 -8.96 17.28 4.58
N LEU A 301 -10.24 17.66 4.52
CA LEU A 301 -11.35 16.82 5.01
C LEU A 301 -11.58 15.59 4.12
N TRP A 302 -11.50 15.74 2.79
CA TRP A 302 -11.59 14.63 1.83
C TRP A 302 -10.41 13.66 1.96
N MET A 303 -9.21 14.19 2.21
CA MET A 303 -8.04 13.36 2.53
C MET A 303 -8.29 12.58 3.82
N ALA A 304 -8.68 13.27 4.90
CA ALA A 304 -8.92 12.65 6.21
C ALA A 304 -10.04 11.59 6.18
N GLU A 305 -11.13 11.82 5.42
CA GLU A 305 -12.17 10.82 5.19
C GLU A 305 -11.61 9.53 4.60
N THR A 306 -10.84 9.68 3.52
CA THR A 306 -10.35 8.55 2.75
C THR A 306 -9.31 7.76 3.54
N GLU A 307 -8.44 8.47 4.25
CA GLU A 307 -7.43 7.84 5.10
C GLU A 307 -8.07 7.12 6.29
N ALA A 308 -9.00 7.78 7.01
CA ALA A 308 -9.70 7.14 8.12
C ALA A 308 -10.51 5.91 7.66
N PHE A 309 -11.16 5.99 6.50
CA PHE A 309 -11.87 4.85 5.90
C PHE A 309 -10.93 3.70 5.55
N VAL A 310 -9.84 3.96 4.82
CA VAL A 310 -8.86 2.94 4.43
C VAL A 310 -8.24 2.28 5.66
N GLU A 311 -7.83 3.09 6.64
CA GLU A 311 -7.22 2.61 7.88
C GLU A 311 -8.18 1.69 8.63
N HIS A 312 -9.42 2.16 8.87
CA HIS A 312 -10.44 1.37 9.56
C HIS A 312 -10.77 0.08 8.80
N VAL A 313 -10.93 0.15 7.48
CA VAL A 313 -11.19 -1.04 6.66
C VAL A 313 -10.04 -2.03 6.74
N VAL A 314 -8.77 -1.60 6.64
CA VAL A 314 -7.64 -2.54 6.61
C VAL A 314 -7.37 -3.15 7.98
N PHE A 315 -7.45 -2.36 9.06
CA PHE A 315 -6.96 -2.75 10.38
C PHE A 315 -8.05 -3.11 11.38
N ASP A 316 -9.24 -2.52 11.26
CA ASP A 316 -10.25 -2.58 12.32
C ASP A 316 -11.51 -3.36 11.89
N GLU A 317 -11.82 -3.42 10.59
CA GLU A 317 -12.91 -4.26 10.06
C GLU A 317 -12.54 -5.76 10.05
N PRO A 318 -13.47 -6.66 10.38
CA PRO A 318 -13.25 -8.09 10.29
C PRO A 318 -12.79 -8.54 8.89
N GLY A 319 -11.58 -9.10 8.83
CA GLY A 319 -10.96 -9.62 7.61
C GLY A 319 -10.21 -8.59 6.77
N GLY A 320 -10.41 -7.29 6.97
CA GLY A 320 -9.73 -6.21 6.27
C GLY A 320 -9.66 -6.37 4.76
N SER A 321 -10.83 -6.62 4.14
CA SER A 321 -10.92 -7.15 2.79
C SER A 321 -11.04 -6.08 1.69
N LEU A 322 -10.53 -6.40 0.49
CA LEU A 322 -10.76 -5.60 -0.72
C LEU A 322 -12.24 -5.42 -1.04
N THR A 323 -13.07 -6.42 -0.72
CA THR A 323 -14.53 -6.31 -0.89
C THR A 323 -15.08 -5.17 -0.05
N THR A 324 -14.74 -5.14 1.25
CA THR A 324 -15.16 -4.07 2.16
C THR A 324 -14.67 -2.69 1.67
N LEU A 325 -13.42 -2.60 1.21
CA LEU A 325 -12.84 -1.36 0.69
C LEU A 325 -13.64 -0.79 -0.50
N LEU A 326 -14.19 -1.66 -1.34
CA LEU A 326 -14.93 -1.28 -2.55
C LEU A 326 -16.45 -1.15 -2.33
N THR A 327 -17.03 -1.77 -1.30
CA THR A 327 -18.50 -1.87 -1.18
C THR A 327 -19.06 -1.47 0.18
N ALA A 328 -18.25 -1.05 1.14
CA ALA A 328 -18.74 -0.67 2.47
C ALA A 328 -19.72 0.53 2.39
N PRO A 329 -20.93 0.44 2.98
CA PRO A 329 -21.91 1.52 2.95
C PRO A 329 -21.72 2.49 4.13
N PHE A 330 -20.47 2.79 4.48
CA PHE A 330 -20.11 3.73 5.54
C PHE A 330 -18.84 4.48 5.18
N SER A 331 -18.62 5.62 5.80
CA SER A 331 -17.38 6.40 5.71
C SER A 331 -17.11 7.11 7.04
N PHE A 332 -16.07 7.94 7.08
CA PHE A 332 -15.69 8.73 8.25
C PHE A 332 -15.80 10.21 7.96
N MET A 333 -16.53 10.94 8.81
CA MET A 333 -16.83 12.34 8.57
C MET A 333 -16.84 13.12 9.87
N ASN A 334 -16.47 14.40 9.79
CA ASN A 334 -16.81 15.38 10.81
C ASN A 334 -18.08 16.15 10.38
N ALA A 335 -18.49 17.15 11.17
CA ALA A 335 -19.71 17.93 10.89
C ALA A 335 -19.71 18.64 9.54
N GLU A 336 -18.57 19.23 9.16
CA GLU A 336 -18.43 19.98 7.91
C GLU A 336 -18.56 19.05 6.69
N LEU A 337 -17.89 17.89 6.74
CA LEU A 337 -17.96 16.92 5.65
C LEU A 337 -19.33 16.23 5.56
N ALA A 338 -19.97 15.95 6.70
CA ALA A 338 -21.34 15.43 6.72
C ALA A 338 -22.32 16.41 6.05
N ALA A 339 -22.18 17.72 6.35
CA ALA A 339 -22.96 18.77 5.71
C ALA A 339 -22.68 18.86 4.20
N PHE A 340 -21.42 18.71 3.78
CA PHE A 340 -21.04 18.67 2.37
C PHE A 340 -21.74 17.52 1.61
N TYR A 341 -21.82 16.34 2.20
CA TYR A 341 -22.50 15.19 1.60
C TYR A 341 -24.02 15.21 1.78
N GLY A 342 -24.57 16.12 2.59
CA GLY A 342 -26.00 16.18 2.89
C GLY A 342 -26.50 15.01 3.73
N VAL A 343 -25.63 14.38 4.52
CA VAL A 343 -25.97 13.24 5.39
C VAL A 343 -26.08 13.67 6.84
N SER A 344 -26.86 12.94 7.63
CA SER A 344 -26.84 13.08 9.09
C SER A 344 -25.53 12.52 9.62
N GLY A 345 -24.83 13.28 10.47
CA GLY A 345 -23.51 12.88 10.96
C GLY A 345 -23.12 13.62 12.24
N PRO A 346 -21.83 13.53 12.63
CA PRO A 346 -21.31 14.17 13.82
C PRO A 346 -21.52 15.68 13.82
N THR A 347 -21.52 16.29 15.02
CA THR A 347 -21.63 17.75 15.19
C THR A 347 -20.29 18.40 15.55
N GLY A 348 -19.25 17.59 15.77
CA GLY A 348 -17.92 18.04 16.13
C GLY A 348 -16.94 18.06 14.96
N THR A 349 -15.68 18.36 15.29
CA THR A 349 -14.55 18.37 14.36
C THR A 349 -13.88 17.01 14.20
N ALA A 350 -14.15 16.07 15.12
CA ALA A 350 -13.64 14.71 15.06
C ALA A 350 -14.31 13.92 13.93
N PHE A 351 -13.55 13.04 13.30
CA PHE A 351 -14.06 12.10 12.30
C PHE A 351 -14.66 10.89 13.01
N GLU A 352 -15.93 10.62 12.74
CA GLU A 352 -16.63 9.45 13.28
C GLU A 352 -17.25 8.66 12.13
N ARG A 353 -17.51 7.37 12.38
CA ARG A 353 -18.14 6.48 11.40
C ARG A 353 -19.59 6.89 11.16
N VAL A 354 -19.93 7.09 9.89
CA VAL A 354 -21.27 7.47 9.41
C VAL A 354 -21.77 6.41 8.43
N GLU A 355 -22.95 5.85 8.69
CA GLU A 355 -23.65 4.99 7.74
C GLU A 355 -24.18 5.83 6.58
N LEU A 356 -23.98 5.35 5.37
CA LEU A 356 -24.39 6.01 4.14
C LEU A 356 -25.55 5.23 3.51
N ASP A 357 -26.31 5.93 2.66
CA ASP A 357 -27.30 5.26 1.82
C ASP A 357 -26.56 4.39 0.79
N PRO A 358 -26.67 3.04 0.85
CA PRO A 358 -25.98 2.16 -0.08
C PRO A 358 -26.47 2.32 -1.53
N ALA A 359 -27.61 2.95 -1.77
CA ALA A 359 -28.05 3.31 -3.12
C ALA A 359 -27.24 4.47 -3.71
N HIS A 360 -26.67 5.33 -2.85
CA HIS A 360 -25.99 6.54 -3.27
C HIS A 360 -24.49 6.53 -3.04
N ARG A 361 -23.96 5.85 -2.01
CA ARG A 361 -22.53 5.82 -1.70
C ARG A 361 -22.12 4.50 -1.06
N ALA A 362 -21.05 3.92 -1.58
CA ALA A 362 -20.41 2.75 -1.00
C ALA A 362 -18.95 2.64 -1.47
N GLY A 363 -18.06 2.35 -0.52
CA GLY A 363 -16.64 2.14 -0.77
C GLY A 363 -15.88 3.36 -1.29
N VAL A 364 -14.57 3.18 -1.39
CA VAL A 364 -13.63 4.27 -1.65
C VAL A 364 -13.81 4.96 -3.01
N LEU A 365 -14.38 4.26 -4.00
CA LEU A 365 -14.62 4.82 -5.35
C LEU A 365 -15.70 5.91 -5.38
N THR A 366 -16.46 6.05 -4.30
CA THR A 366 -17.53 7.05 -4.17
C THR A 366 -17.14 8.25 -3.29
N HIS A 367 -15.89 8.28 -2.82
CA HIS A 367 -15.35 9.40 -2.04
C HIS A 367 -15.09 10.62 -2.93
N ALA A 368 -15.33 11.82 -2.40
CA ALA A 368 -15.07 13.06 -3.12
C ALA A 368 -13.58 13.24 -3.49
N SER A 369 -12.65 12.78 -2.65
CA SER A 369 -11.20 12.78 -2.91
C SER A 369 -10.84 12.07 -4.22
N VAL A 370 -11.50 10.95 -4.52
CA VAL A 370 -11.29 10.16 -5.74
C VAL A 370 -12.07 10.75 -6.91
N LEU A 371 -13.34 11.09 -6.69
CA LEU A 371 -14.22 11.57 -7.77
C LEU A 371 -13.79 12.95 -8.31
N ALA A 372 -13.35 13.85 -7.43
CA ALA A 372 -13.01 15.22 -7.76
C ALA A 372 -11.65 15.34 -8.47
N THR A 373 -10.68 14.51 -8.09
CA THR A 373 -9.35 14.44 -8.75
C THR A 373 -9.47 13.93 -10.18
N GLN A 374 -10.42 13.04 -10.44
CA GLN A 374 -10.74 12.52 -11.77
C GLN A 374 -11.76 13.40 -12.53
N SER A 375 -11.84 14.70 -12.22
CA SER A 375 -12.78 15.65 -12.83
C SER A 375 -12.09 16.95 -13.24
N LYS A 376 -12.69 17.71 -14.16
CA LYS A 376 -12.18 19.03 -14.57
C LYS A 376 -12.61 20.12 -13.58
N PRO A 377 -12.10 21.36 -13.71
CA PRO A 377 -12.49 22.44 -12.80
C PRO A 377 -13.98 22.79 -12.84
N ASN A 378 -14.65 22.65 -13.98
CA ASN A 378 -16.03 23.08 -14.22
C ASN A 378 -16.98 21.95 -14.69
N GLN A 379 -16.55 20.69 -14.63
CA GLN A 379 -17.38 19.54 -15.04
C GLN A 379 -16.84 18.21 -14.50
N SER A 380 -17.72 17.22 -14.34
CA SER A 380 -17.32 15.82 -14.18
C SER A 380 -16.59 15.33 -15.44
N SER A 381 -15.85 14.22 -15.32
CA SER A 381 -15.16 13.62 -16.47
C SER A 381 -15.28 12.10 -16.49
N PRO A 382 -16.23 11.55 -17.27
CA PRO A 382 -16.33 10.11 -17.52
C PRO A 382 -15.02 9.52 -18.04
N ILE A 383 -14.31 10.23 -18.91
CA ILE A 383 -13.02 9.78 -19.46
C ILE A 383 -12.01 9.47 -18.35
N HIS A 384 -11.78 10.41 -17.42
CA HIS A 384 -10.75 10.26 -16.39
C HIS A 384 -11.17 9.25 -15.33
N ARG A 385 -12.45 9.25 -14.93
CA ARG A 385 -12.99 8.24 -13.99
C ARG A 385 -12.90 6.81 -14.57
N GLY A 386 -13.22 6.65 -15.84
CA GLY A 386 -13.10 5.37 -16.54
C GLY A 386 -11.66 4.93 -16.73
N LYS A 387 -10.77 5.86 -17.11
CA LYS A 387 -9.31 5.61 -17.18
C LYS A 387 -8.76 5.16 -15.84
N PHE A 388 -9.14 5.84 -14.76
CA PHE A 388 -8.73 5.50 -13.40
C PHE A 388 -9.11 4.06 -13.06
N VAL A 389 -10.37 3.66 -13.24
CA VAL A 389 -10.80 2.26 -12.99
C VAL A 389 -10.02 1.27 -13.87
N ARG A 390 -9.87 1.57 -15.16
CA ARG A 390 -9.19 0.67 -16.11
C ARG A 390 -7.71 0.48 -15.78
N GLU A 391 -6.99 1.53 -15.46
CA GLU A 391 -5.56 1.44 -15.18
C GLU A 391 -5.26 0.98 -13.74
N ARG A 392 -6.01 1.49 -12.75
CA ARG A 392 -5.73 1.25 -11.33
C ARG A 392 -6.33 -0.04 -10.80
N LEU A 393 -7.49 -0.44 -11.30
CA LEU A 393 -8.23 -1.59 -10.79
C LEU A 393 -8.24 -2.77 -11.77
N LEU A 394 -8.09 -2.54 -13.08
CA LEU A 394 -8.02 -3.61 -14.08
C LEU A 394 -6.60 -3.87 -14.60
N CYS A 395 -5.63 -3.02 -14.23
CA CYS A 395 -4.23 -3.07 -14.68
C CYS A 395 -4.10 -3.10 -16.21
N ASP A 396 -5.03 -2.41 -16.88
CA ASP A 396 -5.15 -2.36 -18.33
C ASP A 396 -4.83 -0.92 -18.77
N LEU A 397 -3.58 -0.71 -19.19
CA LEU A 397 -3.03 0.61 -19.48
C LEU A 397 -3.60 1.19 -20.77
N ILE A 398 -4.07 2.44 -20.70
CA ILE A 398 -4.52 3.15 -21.90
C ILE A 398 -3.32 3.82 -22.57
N PRO A 399 -3.04 3.54 -23.86
CA PRO A 399 -1.94 4.19 -24.56
C PRO A 399 -2.19 5.70 -24.64
N PRO A 400 -1.14 6.53 -24.58
CA PRO A 400 -1.29 7.97 -24.70
C PRO A 400 -1.88 8.35 -26.08
N PRO A 401 -2.67 9.43 -26.16
CA PRO A 401 -3.19 9.90 -27.44
C PRO A 401 -2.04 10.35 -28.36
N PRO A 402 -2.22 10.37 -29.69
CA PRO A 402 -1.23 10.87 -30.63
C PRO A 402 -0.81 12.32 -30.30
N ALA A 403 0.50 12.60 -30.30
CA ALA A 403 1.07 13.87 -29.81
C ALA A 403 0.56 15.15 -30.52
N ASN A 404 0.09 15.02 -31.77
CA ASN A 404 -0.37 16.15 -32.59
C ASN A 404 -1.90 16.28 -32.66
N LEU A 405 -2.65 15.55 -31.82
CA LEU A 405 -4.11 15.64 -31.79
C LEU A 405 -4.54 16.91 -31.03
N PRO A 406 -5.31 17.83 -31.63
CA PRO A 406 -5.90 18.94 -30.90
C PRO A 406 -7.02 18.42 -30.00
N ILE A 407 -6.70 18.14 -28.74
CA ILE A 407 -7.70 17.69 -27.74
C ILE A 407 -8.50 18.91 -27.28
N THR A 408 -9.75 19.02 -27.72
CA THR A 408 -10.70 20.02 -27.24
C THR A 408 -11.70 19.37 -26.29
N VAL A 409 -11.86 19.93 -25.09
CA VAL A 409 -12.90 19.49 -24.16
C VAL A 409 -14.21 20.19 -24.55
N PRO A 410 -15.32 19.46 -24.79
CA PRO A 410 -16.61 20.07 -25.10
C PRO A 410 -17.05 20.99 -23.96
N GLU A 411 -17.43 22.23 -24.29
CA GLU A 411 -17.93 23.19 -23.31
C GLU A 411 -19.25 22.69 -22.68
N VAL A 412 -19.50 23.09 -21.43
CA VAL A 412 -20.76 22.80 -20.74
C VAL A 412 -21.87 23.62 -21.38
N GLN A 413 -22.99 22.97 -21.74
CA GLN A 413 -24.14 23.61 -22.37
C GLN A 413 -25.41 23.21 -21.61
N LEU A 414 -26.26 24.20 -21.31
CA LEU A 414 -27.53 23.95 -20.64
C LEU A 414 -28.43 23.04 -21.50
N GLY A 415 -29.07 22.05 -20.89
CA GLY A 415 -29.91 21.09 -21.60
C GLY A 415 -29.14 20.05 -22.40
N VAL A 416 -27.82 19.92 -22.20
CA VAL A 416 -27.00 18.83 -22.74
C VAL A 416 -26.23 18.18 -21.60
N THR A 417 -26.56 16.93 -21.31
CA THR A 417 -25.88 16.16 -20.26
C THR A 417 -24.43 15.90 -20.63
N THR A 418 -23.61 15.65 -19.62
CA THR A 418 -22.19 15.28 -19.80
C THR A 418 -22.06 14.02 -20.64
N ARG A 419 -22.93 13.02 -20.47
CA ARG A 419 -23.00 11.84 -21.33
C ARG A 419 -23.19 12.23 -22.81
N GLU A 420 -24.18 13.07 -23.12
CA GLU A 420 -24.45 13.51 -24.50
C GLU A 420 -23.28 14.30 -25.09
N ARG A 421 -22.64 15.18 -24.29
CA ARG A 421 -21.47 15.95 -24.73
C ARG A 421 -20.29 15.04 -25.08
N PHE A 422 -20.01 14.04 -24.25
CA PHE A 422 -18.86 13.16 -24.45
C PHE A 422 -19.12 12.04 -25.47
N ALA A 423 -20.39 11.70 -25.75
CA ALA A 423 -20.76 10.75 -26.80
C ALA A 423 -20.21 11.14 -28.19
N GLN A 424 -20.06 12.44 -28.47
CA GLN A 424 -19.51 12.96 -29.74
C GLN A 424 -18.08 12.46 -30.02
N HIS A 425 -17.24 12.27 -28.99
CA HIS A 425 -15.88 11.73 -29.18
C HIS A 425 -15.87 10.28 -29.65
N ARG A 426 -16.97 9.56 -29.43
CA ARG A 426 -17.13 8.17 -29.90
C ARG A 426 -17.57 8.10 -31.36
N GLU A 427 -17.99 9.22 -31.95
CA GLU A 427 -18.30 9.33 -33.38
C GLU A 427 -17.07 9.69 -34.21
N ASP A 428 -16.03 10.25 -33.58
CA ASP A 428 -14.76 10.56 -34.23
C ASP A 428 -13.90 9.30 -34.46
N THR A 429 -13.39 9.13 -35.68
CA THR A 429 -12.62 7.94 -36.08
C THR A 429 -11.30 7.76 -35.33
N VAL A 430 -10.69 8.83 -34.83
CA VAL A 430 -9.42 8.80 -34.09
C VAL A 430 -9.66 8.61 -32.60
N CYS A 431 -10.70 9.23 -32.05
CA CYS A 431 -10.97 9.21 -30.60
C CYS A 431 -11.75 7.96 -30.15
N SER A 432 -12.63 7.43 -31.00
CA SER A 432 -13.57 6.35 -30.63
C SER A 432 -12.91 5.08 -30.08
N GLY A 433 -11.71 4.74 -30.55
CA GLY A 433 -10.97 3.55 -30.10
C GLY A 433 -10.67 3.56 -28.59
N CYS A 434 -10.09 4.65 -28.10
CA CYS A 434 -9.75 4.80 -26.67
C CYS A 434 -10.99 5.14 -25.84
N HIS A 435 -11.89 6.00 -26.33
CA HIS A 435 -13.10 6.39 -25.61
C HIS A 435 -14.07 5.22 -25.39
N ALA A 436 -14.10 4.24 -26.30
CA ALA A 436 -14.85 3.00 -26.09
C ALA A 436 -14.38 2.19 -24.86
N LEU A 437 -13.14 2.42 -24.40
CA LEU A 437 -12.56 1.74 -23.25
C LEU A 437 -12.80 2.49 -21.92
N MET A 438 -13.03 3.79 -21.94
CA MET A 438 -13.05 4.60 -20.71
C MET A 438 -14.45 5.15 -20.44
N ASP A 439 -15.05 5.81 -21.41
CA ASP A 439 -16.28 6.57 -21.21
C ASP A 439 -17.43 5.72 -20.66
N PRO A 440 -17.69 4.49 -21.17
CA PRO A 440 -18.76 3.65 -20.62
C PRO A 440 -18.56 3.24 -19.16
N ILE A 441 -17.31 3.13 -18.70
CA ILE A 441 -17.00 2.91 -17.28
C ILE A 441 -17.22 4.21 -16.51
N GLY A 442 -16.79 5.34 -17.06
CA GLY A 442 -16.98 6.65 -16.46
C GLY A 442 -18.44 7.07 -16.27
N TYR A 443 -19.32 6.69 -17.19
CA TYR A 443 -20.74 7.05 -17.14
C TYR A 443 -21.44 6.48 -15.90
N THR A 444 -20.95 5.38 -15.32
CA THR A 444 -21.52 4.82 -14.08
C THR A 444 -21.37 5.78 -12.89
N PHE A 445 -20.46 6.75 -12.96
CA PHE A 445 -20.25 7.74 -11.92
C PHE A 445 -21.03 9.03 -12.14
N GLU A 446 -21.91 9.13 -13.13
CA GLU A 446 -22.51 10.43 -13.49
C GLU A 446 -23.58 10.93 -12.51
N HIS A 447 -24.03 10.10 -11.57
CA HIS A 447 -24.73 10.56 -10.37
C HIS A 447 -23.85 11.36 -9.41
N TYR A 448 -22.54 11.45 -9.65
CA TYR A 448 -21.64 12.33 -8.91
C TYR A 448 -21.13 13.46 -9.79
N ASP A 449 -21.30 14.69 -9.34
CA ASP A 449 -20.79 15.87 -10.04
C ASP A 449 -19.25 15.96 -9.97
N GLY A 450 -18.67 17.05 -10.49
CA GLY A 450 -17.21 17.24 -10.55
C GLY A 450 -16.52 17.43 -9.20
N ILE A 451 -17.26 17.58 -8.09
CA ILE A 451 -16.74 17.62 -6.72
C ILE A 451 -17.19 16.40 -5.89
N GLY A 452 -17.89 15.45 -6.51
CA GLY A 452 -18.32 14.21 -5.88
C GLY A 452 -19.66 14.30 -5.15
N GLN A 453 -20.42 15.39 -5.29
CA GLN A 453 -21.78 15.51 -4.74
C GLN A 453 -22.77 14.70 -5.58
N TRP A 454 -23.77 14.13 -4.90
CA TRP A 454 -24.82 13.37 -5.58
C TRP A 454 -25.72 14.30 -6.40
N ARG A 455 -26.18 13.84 -7.57
CA ARG A 455 -27.13 14.53 -8.43
C ARG A 455 -28.05 13.56 -9.16
N ASP A 456 -29.32 13.93 -9.25
CA ASP A 456 -30.30 13.25 -10.10
C ASP A 456 -30.42 13.92 -11.47
N LEU A 457 -30.02 15.20 -11.56
CA LEU A 457 -30.08 16.00 -12.77
C LEU A 457 -28.68 16.50 -13.18
N ASP A 458 -28.35 16.40 -14.46
CA ASP A 458 -27.21 17.07 -15.09
C ASP A 458 -27.71 18.08 -16.12
N GLN A 459 -27.32 19.35 -15.96
CA GLN A 459 -27.78 20.46 -16.81
C GLN A 459 -29.32 20.54 -16.96
N GLY A 460 -30.05 20.16 -15.90
CA GLY A 460 -31.52 20.18 -15.85
C GLY A 460 -32.22 18.95 -16.43
N LEU A 461 -31.46 17.93 -16.87
CA LEU A 461 -32.00 16.68 -17.43
C LEU A 461 -31.67 15.49 -16.50
N PRO A 462 -32.52 14.45 -16.45
CA PRO A 462 -32.22 13.24 -15.69
C PRO A 462 -30.87 12.62 -16.06
N VAL A 463 -30.11 12.21 -15.04
CA VAL A 463 -28.86 11.49 -15.23
C VAL A 463 -29.15 10.08 -15.75
N ASP A 464 -28.41 9.66 -16.77
CA ASP A 464 -28.30 8.27 -17.21
C ASP A 464 -26.92 7.74 -16.84
N ALA A 465 -26.87 7.03 -15.72
CA ALA A 465 -25.65 6.43 -15.17
C ALA A 465 -25.44 4.98 -15.62
N THR A 466 -26.11 4.54 -16.68
CA THR A 466 -25.81 3.21 -17.25
C THR A 466 -24.38 3.19 -17.80
N GLY A 467 -23.76 2.03 -17.85
CA GLY A 467 -22.38 1.91 -18.31
C GLY A 467 -21.96 0.46 -18.50
N ASN A 468 -20.74 0.26 -19.01
CA ASN A 468 -20.18 -1.09 -19.12
C ASN A 468 -18.65 -1.10 -19.04
N ILE A 469 -18.12 -2.26 -18.65
CA ILE A 469 -16.75 -2.66 -18.93
C ILE A 469 -16.80 -3.58 -20.15
N SER A 470 -15.91 -3.34 -21.12
CA SER A 470 -15.77 -4.14 -22.33
C SER A 470 -14.29 -4.45 -22.61
N ARG A 471 -14.02 -5.55 -23.32
CA ARG A 471 -12.66 -5.99 -23.72
C ARG A 471 -11.71 -6.37 -22.59
N THR A 472 -12.22 -6.76 -21.42
CA THR A 472 -11.45 -7.40 -20.36
C THR A 472 -12.18 -8.61 -19.77
N GLU A 473 -11.61 -9.30 -18.79
CA GLU A 473 -12.31 -10.39 -18.09
C GLU A 473 -13.44 -9.87 -17.19
N ALA A 474 -13.31 -8.63 -16.72
CA ALA A 474 -14.31 -7.96 -15.89
C ALA A 474 -15.51 -7.38 -16.67
N ASN A 475 -15.76 -7.80 -17.92
CA ASN A 475 -16.86 -7.27 -18.73
C ASN A 475 -18.22 -7.38 -18.03
N GLY A 476 -19.08 -6.39 -18.23
CA GLY A 476 -20.41 -6.33 -17.65
C GLY A 476 -21.08 -4.98 -17.91
N SER A 477 -22.40 -4.92 -17.74
CA SER A 477 -23.19 -3.69 -17.80
C SER A 477 -23.69 -3.35 -16.40
N PHE A 478 -23.76 -2.07 -16.08
CA PHE A 478 -24.06 -1.57 -14.75
C PHE A 478 -24.96 -0.35 -14.83
N ASP A 479 -25.81 -0.18 -13.83
CA ASP A 479 -26.51 1.07 -13.56
C ASP A 479 -25.91 1.72 -12.31
N GLY A 480 -25.09 2.75 -12.52
CA GLY A 480 -24.45 3.47 -11.42
C GLY A 480 -23.19 2.81 -10.84
N ALA A 481 -22.50 3.60 -10.00
CA ALA A 481 -21.19 3.23 -9.46
C ALA A 481 -21.26 2.11 -8.42
N ILE A 482 -22.40 1.94 -7.74
CA ILE A 482 -22.57 0.91 -6.70
C ILE A 482 -22.57 -0.49 -7.32
N GLU A 483 -23.30 -0.68 -8.43
CA GLU A 483 -23.29 -1.94 -9.17
C GLU A 483 -21.90 -2.22 -9.75
N LEU A 484 -21.25 -1.20 -10.33
CA LEU A 484 -19.88 -1.29 -10.83
C LEU A 484 -18.91 -1.75 -9.71
N SER A 485 -18.89 -1.06 -8.56
CA SER A 485 -18.01 -1.40 -7.43
C SER A 485 -18.26 -2.81 -6.90
N THR A 486 -19.53 -3.23 -6.82
CA THR A 486 -19.91 -4.58 -6.39
C THR A 486 -19.39 -5.64 -7.35
N HIS A 487 -19.44 -5.37 -8.66
CA HIS A 487 -18.87 -6.26 -9.68
C HIS A 487 -17.35 -6.30 -9.63
N LEU A 488 -16.69 -5.14 -9.50
CA LEU A 488 -15.23 -5.03 -9.38
C LEU A 488 -14.71 -5.80 -8.16
N ALA A 489 -15.39 -5.73 -7.01
CA ALA A 489 -15.03 -6.50 -5.81
C ALA A 489 -15.06 -8.03 -6.01
N ARG A 490 -15.85 -8.52 -6.97
CA ARG A 490 -15.99 -9.95 -7.29
C ARG A 490 -15.08 -10.40 -8.43
N SER A 491 -14.46 -9.47 -9.14
CA SER A 491 -13.65 -9.76 -10.33
C SER A 491 -12.30 -10.39 -9.98
N ALA A 492 -11.98 -11.51 -10.63
CA ALA A 492 -10.66 -12.14 -10.54
C ALA A 492 -9.55 -11.23 -11.06
N GLN A 493 -9.80 -10.53 -12.18
CA GLN A 493 -8.87 -9.56 -12.76
C GLN A 493 -8.56 -8.42 -11.79
N VAL A 494 -9.57 -7.89 -11.09
CA VAL A 494 -9.35 -6.82 -10.10
C VAL A 494 -8.47 -7.30 -8.95
N ARG A 495 -8.73 -8.51 -8.44
CA ARG A 495 -7.91 -9.11 -7.38
C ARG A 495 -6.45 -9.31 -7.83
N ALA A 496 -6.25 -9.83 -9.04
CA ALA A 496 -4.91 -9.98 -9.62
C ALA A 496 -4.21 -8.62 -9.82
N CYS A 497 -4.96 -7.60 -10.24
CA CYS A 497 -4.43 -6.26 -10.36
C CYS A 497 -4.01 -5.68 -9.00
N VAL A 498 -4.84 -5.80 -7.96
CA VAL A 498 -4.48 -5.32 -6.61
C VAL A 498 -3.22 -6.03 -6.09
N VAL A 499 -3.09 -7.34 -6.32
CA VAL A 499 -1.85 -8.09 -6.02
C VAL A 499 -0.66 -7.48 -6.76
N SER A 500 -0.81 -7.19 -8.05
CA SER A 500 0.25 -6.58 -8.87
C SER A 500 0.61 -5.17 -8.41
N GLN A 501 -0.37 -4.34 -8.02
CA GLN A 501 -0.11 -3.00 -7.50
C GLN A 501 0.68 -3.05 -6.18
N TRP A 502 0.29 -3.93 -5.25
CA TRP A 502 1.03 -4.13 -4.01
C TRP A 502 2.44 -4.69 -4.24
N PHE A 503 2.59 -5.62 -5.19
CA PHE A 503 3.89 -6.11 -5.62
C PHE A 503 4.76 -4.96 -6.14
N ARG A 504 4.24 -4.16 -7.08
CA ARG A 504 4.95 -3.03 -7.68
C ARG A 504 5.42 -2.02 -6.64
N TYR A 505 4.56 -1.67 -5.70
CA TYR A 505 4.87 -0.73 -4.62
C TYR A 505 5.87 -1.33 -3.61
N GLY A 506 5.61 -2.55 -3.14
CA GLY A 506 6.42 -3.22 -2.11
C GLY A 506 7.85 -3.48 -2.57
N TYR A 507 8.02 -3.96 -3.81
CA TYR A 507 9.34 -4.19 -4.41
C TYR A 507 9.93 -2.95 -5.10
N GLY A 508 9.14 -1.89 -5.31
CA GLY A 508 9.59 -0.66 -5.97
C GLY A 508 10.09 -0.90 -7.40
N ARG A 509 9.44 -1.81 -8.13
CA ARG A 509 9.72 -2.08 -9.55
C ARG A 509 8.49 -2.70 -10.23
N ALA A 510 8.43 -2.62 -11.55
CA ALA A 510 7.50 -3.43 -12.34
C ALA A 510 7.81 -4.94 -12.18
N GLU A 511 6.77 -5.76 -12.23
CA GLU A 511 6.86 -7.20 -12.39
C GLU A 511 7.50 -7.58 -13.73
N LYS A 512 8.18 -8.72 -13.75
CA LYS A 512 8.74 -9.36 -14.94
C LYS A 512 8.24 -10.80 -15.03
N GLU A 513 8.56 -11.46 -16.14
CA GLU A 513 8.18 -12.85 -16.37
C GLU A 513 8.67 -13.77 -15.23
N GLU A 514 9.84 -13.48 -14.65
CA GLU A 514 10.37 -14.25 -13.51
C GLU A 514 9.54 -14.15 -12.23
N ASP A 515 8.68 -13.14 -12.09
CA ASP A 515 7.87 -12.93 -10.90
C ASP A 515 6.53 -13.67 -10.94
N GLN A 516 6.20 -14.34 -12.04
CA GLN A 516 4.90 -14.98 -12.23
C GLN A 516 4.55 -15.92 -11.07
N CYS A 517 5.50 -16.75 -10.64
CA CYS A 517 5.30 -17.64 -9.50
C CYS A 517 5.05 -16.90 -8.17
N SER A 518 5.70 -15.76 -7.97
CA SER A 518 5.46 -14.92 -6.80
C SER A 518 4.05 -14.31 -6.86
N LEU A 519 3.63 -13.82 -8.02
CA LEU A 519 2.29 -13.26 -8.22
C LEU A 519 1.19 -14.32 -8.05
N ASP A 520 1.39 -15.54 -8.54
CA ASP A 520 0.45 -16.64 -8.38
C ASP A 520 0.31 -17.05 -6.91
N GLN A 521 1.44 -17.19 -6.19
CA GLN A 521 1.44 -17.46 -4.74
C GLN A 521 0.72 -16.36 -3.95
N LEU A 522 0.94 -15.08 -4.31
CA LEU A 522 0.26 -13.95 -3.70
C LEU A 522 -1.23 -13.96 -4.00
N GLY A 523 -1.62 -14.23 -5.25
CA GLY A 523 -3.01 -14.38 -5.68
C GLY A 523 -3.74 -15.46 -4.89
N ASP A 524 -3.11 -16.62 -4.70
CA ASP A 524 -3.66 -17.72 -3.90
C ASP A 524 -3.75 -17.38 -2.41
N THR A 525 -2.77 -16.67 -1.87
CA THR A 525 -2.78 -16.19 -0.47
C THR A 525 -3.92 -15.20 -0.27
N PHE A 526 -4.05 -14.24 -1.18
CA PHE A 526 -5.11 -13.23 -1.16
C PHE A 526 -6.50 -13.86 -1.30
N ARG A 527 -6.67 -14.83 -2.21
CA ARG A 527 -7.94 -15.56 -2.36
C ARG A 527 -8.31 -16.36 -1.11
N ARG A 528 -7.37 -17.13 -0.55
CA ARG A 528 -7.62 -18.00 0.63
C ARG A 528 -7.90 -17.21 1.91
N SER A 529 -7.38 -15.98 2.03
CA SER A 529 -7.63 -15.09 3.16
C SER A 529 -8.95 -14.31 3.06
N GLY A 530 -9.76 -14.54 2.03
CA GLY A 530 -10.96 -13.73 1.79
C GLY A 530 -10.65 -12.34 1.24
N HIS A 531 -9.51 -12.17 0.57
CA HIS A 531 -8.98 -10.92 0.02
C HIS A 531 -8.55 -9.92 1.09
N SER A 532 -7.97 -10.43 2.18
CA SER A 532 -7.42 -9.62 3.26
C SER A 532 -6.15 -8.88 2.81
N ILE A 533 -6.13 -7.56 3.01
CA ILE A 533 -4.99 -6.70 2.66
C ILE A 533 -3.79 -6.99 3.58
N GLN A 534 -4.04 -7.21 4.88
CA GLN A 534 -2.97 -7.60 5.82
C GLN A 534 -2.33 -8.95 5.42
N ALA A 535 -3.15 -9.94 5.04
CA ALA A 535 -2.62 -11.23 4.59
C ALA A 535 -1.82 -11.12 3.29
N LEU A 536 -2.19 -10.19 2.39
CA LEU A 536 -1.41 -9.89 1.18
C LEU A 536 -0.05 -9.27 1.53
N LEU A 537 0.00 -8.33 2.48
CA LEU A 537 1.25 -7.73 2.97
C LEU A 537 2.18 -8.77 3.58
N VAL A 538 1.65 -9.66 4.43
CA VAL A 538 2.42 -10.80 4.93
C VAL A 538 2.86 -11.69 3.76
N GLY A 539 1.98 -11.99 2.82
CA GLY A 539 2.27 -12.79 1.63
C GLY A 539 3.46 -12.26 0.81
N LEU A 540 3.59 -10.93 0.66
CA LEU A 540 4.74 -10.32 -0.03
C LEU A 540 6.06 -10.77 0.60
N THR A 541 6.12 -10.83 1.94
CA THR A 541 7.34 -11.26 2.67
C THR A 541 7.70 -12.73 2.48
N GLN A 542 6.78 -13.52 1.92
CA GLN A 542 6.92 -14.98 1.76
C GLN A 542 7.33 -15.40 0.33
N THR A 543 7.53 -14.44 -0.58
CA THR A 543 7.97 -14.73 -1.94
C THR A 543 9.48 -14.95 -2.01
N ASP A 544 9.94 -15.64 -3.06
CA ASP A 544 11.37 -15.80 -3.34
C ASP A 544 12.06 -14.46 -3.53
N ALA A 545 11.39 -13.53 -4.21
CA ALA A 545 11.89 -12.18 -4.44
C ALA A 545 12.14 -11.41 -3.14
N PHE A 546 11.55 -11.79 -2.01
CA PHE A 546 11.78 -11.19 -0.70
C PHE A 546 13.03 -11.72 0.01
N ARG A 547 13.37 -13.00 -0.18
CA ARG A 547 14.48 -13.68 0.52
C ARG A 547 15.76 -13.80 -0.30
N TYR A 548 15.64 -13.70 -1.62
CA TYR A 548 16.73 -13.96 -2.54
C TYR A 548 16.83 -12.88 -3.60
N ARG A 549 17.99 -12.81 -4.25
CA ARG A 549 18.23 -11.96 -5.42
C ARG A 549 19.16 -12.66 -6.42
N ARG A 550 19.14 -12.20 -7.66
CA ARG A 550 20.15 -12.62 -8.66
C ARG A 550 21.51 -11.94 -8.42
N GLN A 551 22.58 -12.71 -8.59
CA GLN A 551 23.98 -12.27 -8.54
C GLN A 551 24.33 -11.55 -9.85
N GLY A 552 24.95 -10.37 -9.76
CA GLY A 552 25.42 -9.63 -10.94
C GLY A 552 24.33 -8.96 -11.79
N GLY A 553 23.13 -8.73 -11.24
CA GLY A 553 22.17 -7.82 -11.89
C GLY A 553 22.73 -6.42 -11.96
N GLU A 554 22.65 -5.76 -13.13
CA GLU A 554 22.97 -4.34 -13.24
C GLU A 554 22.14 -3.54 -12.22
N PRO A 555 22.76 -2.57 -11.52
CA PRO A 555 22.12 -1.79 -10.46
C PRO A 555 20.82 -1.07 -10.88
#